data_AF-H1KC32-F1
#
_entry.id   AF-H1KC32-F1
#
_cell.length_a   1.000
_cell.length_b   1.000
_cell.length_c   1.000
_cell.angle_alpha   90.00
_cell.angle_beta   90.00
_cell.angle_gamma   90.00
#
_symmetry.space_group_name_H-M   'P 1'
#
loop_
_entity.id
_entity.type
_entity.pdbx_description
1 polymer ?
#
loop_
_entity_poly.entity_id
_entity_poly.type
_entity_poly.pdbx_seq_one_letter_code
_entity_poly.pdbx_strand_id
1 'polypeptide(L)'
;MIINEAECLAAGIDPRRVGSIARRIERAALEAQALGVQIFGGSDGSLRYYGLDHSRPLILADMSGNWSGGDGSAGPDEDGLMRGE
;
A
#
# COMPACT_ATOMS: atom_id res chain seq x y z
N MET A 1 -1.42 -12.20 -0.08
CA MET A 1 -2.54 -11.38 0.43
C MET A 1 -3.27 -12.01 1.61
N ILE A 2 -3.57 -11.22 2.64
CA ILE A 2 -4.44 -11.56 3.78
C ILE A 2 -5.52 -10.47 3.90
N ILE A 3 -6.78 -10.85 4.16
CA ILE A 3 -7.89 -9.91 4.41
C ILE A 3 -8.32 -10.02 5.88
N ASN A 4 -8.37 -8.89 6.56
CA ASN A 4 -8.76 -8.78 7.96
C ASN A 4 -10.26 -8.48 8.03
N GLU A 5 -11.08 -9.54 8.02
CA GLU A 5 -12.55 -9.41 7.90
C GLU A 5 -13.17 -8.66 9.09
N ALA A 6 -12.67 -8.85 10.31
CA ALA A 6 -13.18 -8.17 11.50
C ALA A 6 -12.99 -6.65 11.40
N GLU A 7 -11.83 -6.21 10.94
CA GLU A 7 -11.47 -4.81 10.73
C GLU A 7 -12.29 -4.18 9.61
N CYS A 8 -12.53 -4.93 8.53
CA CYS A 8 -13.44 -4.51 7.45
C CYS A 8 -14.86 -4.28 7.98
N LEU A 9 -15.39 -5.24 8.75
CA LEU A 9 -16.73 -5.12 9.35
C LEU A 9 -16.81 -3.99 10.37
N ALA A 10 -15.80 -3.81 11.22
CA ALA A 10 -15.71 -2.70 12.18
C ALA A 10 -15.65 -1.33 11.48
N ALA A 11 -15.02 -1.27 10.30
CA ALA A 11 -14.98 -0.08 9.45
C ALA A 11 -16.27 0.12 8.62
N GLY A 12 -17.23 -0.82 8.65
CA GLY A 12 -18.43 -0.78 7.82
C GLY A 12 -18.16 -0.99 6.32
N ILE A 13 -17.06 -1.66 5.98
CA ILE A 13 -16.63 -1.90 4.59
C ILE A 13 -16.78 -3.38 4.26
N ASP A 14 -17.36 -3.70 3.10
CA ASP A 14 -17.48 -5.08 2.62
C ASP A 14 -16.09 -5.72 2.38
N PRO A 15 -15.73 -6.80 3.10
CA PRO A 15 -14.46 -7.49 2.93
C PRO A 15 -14.22 -7.97 1.49
N ARG A 16 -15.27 -8.29 0.73
CA ARG A 16 -15.16 -8.73 -0.67
C ARG A 16 -14.66 -7.61 -1.57
N ARG A 17 -15.11 -6.38 -1.32
CA ARG A 17 -14.63 -5.19 -2.06
C ARG A 17 -13.18 -4.91 -1.72
N VAL A 18 -12.80 -4.97 -0.45
CA VAL A 18 -11.40 -4.84 0.00
C VAL A 18 -10.54 -5.89 -0.69
N GLY A 19 -10.94 -7.16 -0.67
CA GLY A 19 -10.20 -8.23 -1.32
C GLY A 19 -10.09 -8.09 -2.84
N SER A 20 -11.09 -7.52 -3.51
CA SER A 20 -10.99 -7.23 -4.95
C SER A 20 -10.00 -6.10 -5.24
N ILE A 21 -9.93 -5.07 -4.39
CA ILE A 21 -8.98 -3.97 -4.55
C ILE A 21 -7.57 -4.49 -4.29
N ALA A 22 -7.37 -5.18 -3.16
CA ALA A 22 -6.08 -5.72 -2.75
C ALA A 22 -5.47 -6.64 -3.81
N ARG A 23 -6.26 -7.56 -4.40
CA ARG A 23 -5.77 -8.44 -5.48
C ARG A 23 -5.25 -7.71 -6.72
N ARG A 24 -5.89 -6.61 -7.11
CA ARG A 24 -5.45 -5.83 -8.30
C ARG A 24 -4.17 -5.09 -8.00
N ILE A 25 -4.06 -4.53 -6.80
CA ILE A 25 -2.86 -3.81 -6.34
C ILE A 25 -1.68 -4.78 -6.18
N GLU A 26 -1.88 -5.93 -5.52
CA GLU A 26 -0.86 -6.97 -5.38
C GLU A 26 -0.35 -7.45 -6.75
N ARG A 27 -1.25 -7.65 -7.71
CA ARG A 27 -0.86 -8.01 -9.08
C ARG A 27 0.04 -6.95 -9.71
N ALA A 28 -0.37 -5.67 -9.68
CA ALA A 28 0.43 -4.58 -10.22
C ALA A 28 1.78 -4.45 -9.51
N ALA A 29 1.84 -4.68 -8.20
CA ALA A 29 3.07 -4.66 -7.42
C ALA A 29 4.05 -5.77 -7.83
N LEU A 30 3.54 -6.98 -8.08
CA LEU A 30 4.35 -8.09 -8.57
C LEU A 30 4.84 -7.86 -10.01
N GLU A 31 3.99 -7.27 -10.87
CA GLU A 31 4.38 -6.89 -12.24
C GLU A 31 5.48 -5.81 -12.23
N ALA A 32 5.35 -4.79 -11.38
CA ALA A 32 6.40 -3.77 -11.19
C ALA A 32 7.71 -4.39 -10.68
N GLN A 33 7.62 -5.30 -9.70
CA GLN A 33 8.79 -6.01 -9.18
C GLN A 33 9.51 -6.80 -10.28
N ALA A 34 8.78 -7.45 -11.19
CA ALA A 34 9.37 -8.17 -12.32
C ALA A 34 10.14 -7.25 -13.29
N LEU A 35 9.80 -5.95 -13.33
CA LEU A 35 10.52 -4.92 -14.08
C LEU A 35 11.67 -4.28 -13.29
N GLY A 36 11.93 -4.72 -12.06
CA GLY A 36 12.88 -4.09 -11.15
C GLY A 36 12.39 -2.76 -10.57
N VAL A 37 11.09 -2.48 -10.67
CA VAL A 37 10.45 -1.27 -10.13
C VAL A 37 9.88 -1.56 -8.75
N GLN A 38 10.03 -0.61 -7.82
CA GLN A 38 9.49 -0.68 -6.47
C GLN A 38 8.36 0.33 -6.30
N ILE A 39 7.27 -0.05 -5.64
CA ILE A 39 6.19 0.89 -5.33
C ILE A 39 6.51 1.64 -4.05
N PHE A 40 6.46 2.97 -4.11
CA PHE A 40 6.64 3.85 -2.96
C PHE A 40 5.29 4.14 -2.27
N GLY A 41 5.22 4.00 -0.95
CA GLY A 41 4.00 4.26 -0.18
C GLY A 41 3.90 3.62 1.21
N GLY A 42 4.92 2.91 1.69
CA GLY A 42 4.92 2.30 3.04
C GLY A 42 5.94 1.17 3.19
N SER A 43 6.24 0.78 4.44
CA SER A 43 7.12 -0.36 4.74
C SER A 43 6.51 -1.71 4.33
N ASP A 44 5.18 -1.77 4.22
CA ASP A 44 4.40 -2.91 3.77
C ASP A 44 3.27 -2.47 2.83
N GLY A 45 2.84 -3.37 1.95
CA GLY A 45 1.65 -3.16 1.14
C GLY A 45 0.42 -3.44 1.99
N SER A 46 -0.20 -2.41 2.57
CA SER A 46 -1.41 -2.59 3.38
C SER A 46 -2.53 -1.61 3.00
N LEU A 47 -3.78 -2.07 3.06
CA LEU A 47 -4.95 -1.21 2.95
C LEU A 47 -5.40 -0.81 4.35
N ARG A 48 -5.45 0.49 4.63
CA ARG A 48 -5.67 1.04 5.97
C ARG A 48 -6.90 1.93 6.02
N TYR A 49 -7.70 1.83 7.08
CA TYR A 49 -8.85 2.69 7.35
C TYR A 49 -8.61 3.51 8.61
N TYR A 50 -8.61 4.84 8.47
CA TYR A 50 -8.29 5.77 9.55
C TYR A 50 -9.52 6.24 10.36
N GLY A 51 -10.74 5.91 9.94
CA GLY A 51 -11.95 6.35 10.65
C GLY A 51 -11.96 7.85 10.95
N LEU A 52 -12.46 8.21 12.14
CA LEU A 52 -12.41 9.59 12.67
C LEU A 52 -11.15 9.85 13.52
N ASP A 53 -10.51 8.81 14.04
CA ASP A 53 -9.26 8.90 14.82
C ASP A 53 -8.07 8.47 13.95
N HIS A 54 -7.42 9.47 13.36
CA HIS A 54 -6.32 9.29 12.41
C HIS A 54 -5.03 8.75 13.04
N SER A 55 -4.99 8.50 14.36
CA SER A 55 -3.76 8.10 15.04
C SER A 55 -3.44 6.61 14.92
N ARG A 56 -4.45 5.75 14.69
CA ARG A 56 -4.28 4.28 14.67
C ARG A 56 -5.22 3.63 13.66
N PRO A 57 -4.83 3.54 12.38
CA PRO A 57 -5.70 2.95 11.37
C PRO A 57 -5.91 1.45 11.59
N LEU A 58 -7.10 0.97 11.23
CA LEU A 58 -7.35 -0.46 11.06
C LEU A 58 -6.68 -0.95 9.78
N ILE A 59 -5.99 -2.09 9.86
CA ILE A 59 -5.41 -2.75 8.69
C ILE A 59 -6.46 -3.68 8.11
N LEU A 60 -7.01 -3.33 6.94
CA LEU A 60 -8.07 -4.09 6.28
C LEU A 60 -7.54 -5.27 5.47
N ALA A 61 -6.33 -5.13 4.92
CA ALA A 61 -5.68 -6.16 4.11
C ALA A 61 -4.18 -5.93 4.04
N ASP A 62 -3.44 -7.03 3.94
CA ASP A 62 -2.01 -7.07 3.69
C ASP A 62 -1.74 -7.71 2.31
N MET A 63 -0.81 -7.14 1.57
CA MET A 63 -0.49 -7.48 0.18
C MET A 63 0.99 -7.80 0.03
N SER A 64 1.29 -8.79 -0.79
CA SER A 64 2.65 -9.11 -1.22
C SER A 64 3.13 -8.12 -2.28
N GLY A 65 4.44 -8.07 -2.52
CA GLY A 65 5.06 -7.20 -3.53
C GLY A 65 6.29 -6.50 -2.99
N ASN A 66 6.91 -5.69 -3.85
CA ASN A 66 8.06 -4.87 -3.49
C ASN A 66 7.62 -3.44 -3.14
N TRP A 67 7.66 -3.11 -1.85
CA TRP A 67 7.18 -1.85 -1.29
C TRP A 67 8.34 -1.08 -0.65
N SER A 68 8.29 0.25 -0.75
CA SER A 68 9.20 1.16 -0.04
C SER A 68 8.44 2.22 0.72
N GLY A 69 8.90 2.51 1.94
CA GLY A 69 8.48 3.67 2.71
C GLY A 69 9.49 4.81 2.57
N GLY A 70 9.04 6.01 2.89
CA GLY A 70 9.86 7.22 2.93
C GLY A 70 8.96 8.41 3.32
N ASP A 71 9.53 9.61 3.32
CA ASP A 71 8.76 10.81 3.63
C ASP A 71 7.96 11.36 2.43
N GLY A 72 8.22 10.80 1.24
CA GLY A 72 7.54 11.15 -0.01
C GLY A 72 8.12 12.40 -0.65
N SER A 73 9.24 12.90 -0.15
CA SER A 73 9.99 13.94 -0.81
C SER A 73 10.73 13.36 -2.03
N ALA A 74 10.94 14.23 -3.01
CA ALA A 74 11.71 13.90 -4.19
C ALA A 74 12.34 15.18 -4.77
N GLY A 75 13.52 15.04 -5.37
CA GLY A 75 14.25 16.14 -5.97
C GLY A 75 15.19 15.69 -7.09
N PRO A 76 15.59 16.60 -7.99
CA PRO A 76 16.61 16.31 -8.98
C PRO A 76 17.99 16.16 -8.30
N ASP A 77 18.78 15.19 -8.75
CA ASP A 77 20.19 15.05 -8.39
C ASP A 77 21.11 15.87 -9.32
N GLU A 78 22.43 15.66 -9.17
CA GLU A 78 23.46 16.33 -9.97
C GLU A 78 23.39 16.02 -11.48
N ASP A 79 22.78 14.90 -11.86
CA ASP A 79 22.54 14.51 -13.26
C ASP A 79 21.19 15.02 -13.77
N GLY A 80 20.41 15.72 -12.95
CA GLY A 80 19.06 16.19 -13.26
C GLY A 80 18.00 15.08 -13.21
N LEU A 81 18.31 13.94 -12.61
CA LEU A 81 17.39 12.82 -12.46
C LEU A 81 16.62 12.92 -11.16
N MET A 82 15.32 12.61 -11.19
CA MET A 82 14.50 12.62 -9.98
C MET A 82 14.86 11.46 -9.06
N ARG A 83 15.18 11.77 -7.81
CA ARG A 83 15.39 10.83 -6.70
C ARG A 83 14.33 11.06 -5.63
N GLY A 84 13.78 9.98 -5.09
CA GLY A 84 12.93 10.04 -3.89
C GLY A 84 13.78 9.84 -2.64
N GLU A 85 13.36 10.41 -1.51
CA GLU A 85 13.92 10.16 -0.17
C GLU A 85 13.00 9.33 0.74
#